data_AF-A0A534Q2Q1-F1
#
_entry.id   AF-A0A534Q2Q1-F1
#
_cell.length_a   1.000
_cell.length_b   1.000
_cell.length_c   1.000
_cell.angle_alpha   90.00
_cell.angle_beta   90.00
_cell.angle_gamma   90.00
#
_symmetry.space_group_name_H-M   'P 1'
#
loop_
_entity.id
_entity.type
_entity.pdbx_description
1 polymer ?
#
loop_
_entity_poly.entity_id
_entity_poly.type
_entity_poly.pdbx_seq_one_letter_code
_entity_poly.pdbx_strand_id
1 'polypeptide(L)'
;MLDPGEECDGTNLGGAACSSAGGGFLPTCTGNCTIDCSSCPGGTCSQACPAIVPGQPIANTYQLLGVPGPKVCITSSATNALGFCNSDTDCGGQSGTCLQTPWATADGFAFPFPTGIQTTFTVSAADSPPACSHTACIKCGDPNAACAGIPGCGSPPGAPQNGCSKNTCCDTPGFIVPTFNVPILGGLCGRVDQFACGLGVVNTSRPQTGDNEVIKAGDTSDPGPDCTYGTGDDCSSPLCKACTATGQGADTKGKVARSVGNSSPDTAGIHFRISTPELATVWQDTQNPCPDGSTFDAGEGLISQLVLNAEPTTAGATGSFADLNGDGCSRAGFGFKSGSDPNTNGPVTVGPPVARPQSYDGSVGSIQVAAGPIFSGSAPLNDVGFVAITPNNPATIAPADTCTCVPVAGCPE
;
A
#
# COMPACT_ATOMS: atom_id res chain seq x y z
N MET A 1 -16.01 -24.98 -13.35
CA MET A 1 -14.65 -24.42 -13.48
C MET A 1 -14.58 -23.37 -12.40
N LEU A 2 -13.51 -23.26 -11.62
CA LEU A 2 -13.51 -22.26 -10.55
C LEU A 2 -13.43 -20.87 -11.18
N ASP A 3 -14.44 -20.04 -10.93
CA ASP A 3 -14.40 -18.66 -11.36
C ASP A 3 -13.51 -17.84 -10.39
N PRO A 4 -12.98 -16.69 -10.85
CA PRO A 4 -12.13 -15.84 -10.02
C PRO A 4 -12.82 -15.38 -8.73
N GLY A 5 -12.23 -15.70 -7.58
CA GLY A 5 -12.77 -15.36 -6.26
C GLY A 5 -13.60 -16.48 -5.61
N GLU A 6 -13.74 -17.63 -6.26
CA GLU A 6 -14.42 -18.81 -5.70
C GLU A 6 -13.44 -19.75 -4.97
N GLU A 7 -13.85 -20.30 -3.83
CA GLU A 7 -13.13 -21.40 -3.18
C GLU A 7 -13.49 -22.76 -3.78
N CYS A 8 -14.70 -22.88 -4.33
CA CYS A 8 -15.23 -24.11 -4.91
C CYS A 8 -16.32 -23.79 -5.94
N ASP A 9 -16.60 -24.73 -6.86
CA ASP A 9 -17.71 -24.66 -7.82
C ASP A 9 -18.35 -26.05 -7.97
N GLY A 10 -19.58 -26.19 -7.44
CA GLY A 10 -20.32 -27.45 -7.45
C GLY A 10 -19.56 -28.57 -6.75
N THR A 11 -19.09 -29.56 -7.50
CA THR A 11 -18.29 -30.69 -6.98
C THR A 11 -16.77 -30.43 -7.05
N ASN A 12 -16.34 -29.32 -7.65
CA ASN A 12 -14.94 -28.92 -7.66
C ASN A 12 -14.62 -28.16 -6.36
N LEU A 13 -14.08 -28.87 -5.36
CA LEU A 13 -13.77 -28.32 -4.04
C LEU A 13 -12.39 -27.65 -3.96
N GLY A 14 -11.72 -27.43 -5.08
CA GLY A 14 -10.49 -26.64 -5.06
C GLY A 14 -9.30 -27.28 -4.32
N GLY A 15 -9.33 -28.59 -4.12
CA GLY A 15 -8.34 -29.32 -3.33
C GLY A 15 -8.66 -29.43 -1.83
N ALA A 16 -9.79 -28.88 -1.37
CA ALA A 16 -10.25 -29.10 0.00
C ALA A 16 -10.77 -30.53 0.18
N ALA A 17 -10.35 -31.15 1.27
CA ALA A 17 -10.83 -32.44 1.74
C ALA A 17 -11.14 -32.36 3.24
N CYS A 18 -11.71 -33.38 3.85
CA CYS A 18 -11.86 -33.43 5.31
C CYS A 18 -10.54 -33.89 5.95
N SER A 19 -10.05 -33.19 6.97
CA SER A 19 -8.72 -33.35 7.59
C SER A 19 -8.46 -34.73 8.22
N SER A 20 -9.48 -35.56 8.40
CA SER A 20 -9.37 -36.89 9.04
C SER A 20 -10.06 -38.03 8.26
N ALA A 21 -10.42 -37.83 6.99
CA ALA A 21 -11.26 -38.81 6.29
C ALA A 21 -10.47 -39.95 5.64
N GLY A 22 -10.20 -40.99 6.43
CA GLY A 22 -10.07 -42.37 5.93
C GLY A 22 -11.39 -42.99 5.44
N GLY A 23 -12.46 -42.20 5.26
CA GLY A 23 -13.77 -42.72 4.85
C GLY A 23 -14.73 -41.64 4.38
N GLY A 24 -14.85 -41.45 3.07
CA GLY A 24 -16.06 -40.98 2.36
C GLY A 24 -16.64 -39.58 2.62
N PHE A 25 -16.25 -38.85 3.67
CA PHE A 25 -16.73 -37.49 3.93
C PHE A 25 -15.99 -36.49 3.04
N LEU A 26 -16.76 -35.63 2.37
CA LEU A 26 -16.25 -34.54 1.56
C LEU A 26 -16.88 -33.22 2.04
N PRO A 27 -16.12 -32.11 2.04
CA PRO A 27 -16.71 -30.79 2.18
C PRO A 27 -17.72 -30.54 1.06
N THR A 28 -18.62 -29.60 1.28
CA THR A 28 -19.57 -29.17 0.26
C THR A 28 -19.26 -27.76 -0.19
N CYS A 29 -19.63 -27.43 -1.43
CA CYS A 29 -19.59 -26.05 -1.88
C CYS A 29 -20.91 -25.36 -1.56
N THR A 30 -20.87 -24.20 -0.91
CA THR A 30 -22.08 -23.41 -0.65
C THR A 30 -22.57 -22.73 -1.92
N GLY A 31 -23.80 -22.21 -1.90
CA GLY A 31 -24.32 -21.36 -2.99
C GLY A 31 -23.59 -20.02 -3.15
N ASN A 32 -22.67 -19.67 -2.23
CA ASN A 32 -21.79 -18.50 -2.31
C ASN A 32 -20.38 -18.87 -2.78
N CYS A 33 -20.18 -20.08 -3.31
CA CYS A 33 -18.90 -20.58 -3.82
C CYS A 33 -17.77 -20.63 -2.76
N THR A 34 -18.17 -20.81 -1.50
CA THR A 34 -17.26 -21.04 -0.35
C THR A 34 -17.29 -22.49 0.10
N ILE A 35 -16.18 -22.98 0.65
CA ILE A 35 -16.10 -24.34 1.18
C ILE A 35 -16.85 -24.41 2.52
N ASP A 36 -17.79 -25.35 2.61
CA ASP A 36 -18.46 -25.72 3.86
C ASP A 36 -17.89 -27.05 4.40
N CYS A 37 -17.24 -26.94 5.55
CA CYS A 37 -16.65 -28.07 6.28
C CYS A 37 -17.61 -28.70 7.29
N SER A 38 -18.87 -28.26 7.39
CA SER A 38 -19.85 -28.76 8.37
C SER A 38 -20.12 -30.26 8.24
N SER A 39 -19.95 -30.82 7.04
CA SER A 39 -20.04 -32.26 6.74
C SER A 39 -18.79 -33.05 7.15
N CYS A 40 -17.68 -32.39 7.46
CA CYS A 40 -16.44 -33.03 7.86
C CYS A 40 -16.47 -33.43 9.34
N PRO A 41 -15.85 -34.56 9.73
CA PRO A 41 -15.66 -34.90 11.14
C PRO A 41 -14.95 -33.75 11.88
N GLY A 42 -15.56 -33.27 12.96
CA GLY A 42 -15.05 -32.12 13.73
C GLY A 42 -15.27 -30.75 13.08
N GLY A 43 -15.98 -30.68 11.94
CA GLY A 43 -16.26 -29.42 11.24
C GLY A 43 -15.05 -28.82 10.51
N THR A 44 -13.99 -29.60 10.28
CA THR A 44 -12.70 -29.08 9.77
C THR A 44 -12.33 -29.68 8.42
N CYS A 45 -11.89 -28.82 7.49
CA CYS A 45 -11.26 -29.23 6.25
C CYS A 45 -9.73 -29.35 6.39
N SER A 46 -9.11 -30.19 5.55
CA SER A 46 -7.68 -30.16 5.28
C SER A 46 -7.35 -28.84 4.61
N GLN A 47 -6.50 -28.06 5.25
CA GLN A 47 -6.00 -26.81 4.70
C GLN A 47 -4.72 -27.12 3.92
N ALA A 48 -4.66 -26.63 2.68
CA ALA A 48 -3.44 -26.63 1.89
C ALA A 48 -2.98 -25.18 1.70
N CYS A 49 -1.69 -25.00 1.43
CA CYS A 49 -1.16 -23.74 0.94
C CYS A 49 -1.01 -23.85 -0.57
N PRO A 50 -2.01 -23.42 -1.37
CA PRO A 50 -1.86 -23.21 -2.79
C PRO A 50 -0.57 -22.48 -3.15
N ALA A 51 0.02 -22.85 -4.28
CA ALA A 51 1.16 -22.10 -4.80
C ALA A 51 0.72 -20.70 -5.26
N ILE A 52 1.58 -19.69 -5.03
CA ILE A 52 1.38 -18.32 -5.54
C ILE A 52 1.32 -18.32 -7.08
N VAL A 53 2.17 -19.13 -7.71
CA VAL A 53 2.14 -19.42 -9.15
C VAL A 53 1.86 -20.91 -9.31
N PRO A 54 0.78 -21.31 -10.01
CA PRO A 54 0.43 -22.72 -10.17
C PRO A 54 1.60 -23.58 -10.64
N GLY A 55 1.82 -24.70 -9.94
CA GLY A 55 2.89 -25.66 -10.24
C GLY A 55 4.30 -25.26 -9.78
N GLN A 56 4.47 -24.11 -9.13
CA GLN A 56 5.75 -23.67 -8.59
C GLN A 56 5.82 -23.85 -7.07
N PRO A 57 7.01 -24.11 -6.49
CA PRO A 57 7.21 -24.00 -5.05
C PRO A 57 6.88 -22.58 -4.56
N ILE A 58 6.28 -22.49 -3.36
CA ILE A 58 6.03 -21.22 -2.64
C ILE A 58 7.34 -20.50 -2.31
N ALA A 59 8.40 -21.25 -1.98
CA ALA A 59 9.72 -20.66 -1.81
C ALA A 59 10.28 -20.26 -3.19
N ASN A 60 10.27 -18.97 -3.49
CA ASN A 60 10.69 -18.41 -4.77
C ASN A 60 10.80 -16.88 -4.70
N THR A 61 11.35 -16.30 -5.77
CA THR A 61 11.25 -14.87 -6.05
C THR A 61 10.16 -14.63 -7.06
N TYR A 62 9.30 -13.67 -6.76
CA TYR A 62 8.10 -13.33 -7.54
C TYR A 62 8.15 -11.89 -8.01
N GLN A 63 7.41 -11.59 -9.07
CA GLN A 63 7.16 -10.24 -9.54
C GLN A 63 5.67 -9.97 -9.67
N LEU A 64 5.27 -8.80 -9.20
CA LEU A 64 3.99 -8.17 -9.51
C LEU A 64 4.26 -7.04 -10.51
N LEU A 65 3.44 -6.96 -11.55
CA LEU A 65 3.50 -5.94 -12.58
C LEU A 65 2.18 -5.18 -12.64
N GLY A 66 2.26 -3.87 -12.41
CA GLY A 66 1.14 -2.95 -12.45
C GLY A 66 0.58 -2.79 -13.87
N VAL A 67 -0.75 -2.92 -14.00
CA VAL A 67 -1.48 -2.87 -15.27
C VAL A 67 -2.71 -1.97 -15.17
N PRO A 68 -3.28 -1.51 -16.30
CA PRO A 68 -4.59 -0.85 -16.28
C PRO A 68 -5.66 -1.77 -15.69
N GLY A 69 -6.47 -1.25 -14.78
CA GLY A 69 -7.56 -2.00 -14.14
C GLY A 69 -8.96 -1.52 -14.52
N PRO A 70 -9.94 -1.57 -13.61
CA PRO A 70 -11.23 -0.91 -13.79
C PRO A 70 -11.14 0.59 -13.51
N LYS A 71 -12.18 1.34 -13.89
CA LYS A 71 -12.35 2.71 -13.43
C LYS A 71 -13.00 2.75 -12.04
N VAL A 72 -12.50 3.64 -11.20
CA VAL A 72 -12.96 3.83 -9.81
C VAL A 72 -13.15 5.32 -9.56
N CYS A 73 -14.21 5.68 -8.84
CA CYS A 73 -14.43 7.05 -8.39
C CYS A 73 -13.33 7.49 -7.41
N ILE A 74 -12.86 8.73 -7.54
CA ILE A 74 -11.82 9.28 -6.68
C ILE A 74 -12.30 9.50 -5.25
N THR A 75 -11.37 9.72 -4.31
CA THR A 75 -11.70 9.91 -2.87
C THR A 75 -12.60 11.12 -2.59
N SER A 76 -12.54 12.15 -3.45
CA SER A 76 -13.32 13.38 -3.33
C SER A 76 -14.64 13.37 -4.11
N SER A 77 -14.99 12.27 -4.79
CA SER A 77 -16.26 12.15 -5.51
C SER A 77 -17.47 12.37 -4.59
N ALA A 78 -18.45 13.14 -5.06
CA ALA A 78 -19.65 13.46 -4.28
C ALA A 78 -20.59 12.26 -4.08
N THR A 79 -20.54 11.31 -5.02
CA THR A 79 -21.30 10.06 -5.00
C THR A 79 -20.35 8.90 -5.27
N ASN A 80 -20.60 7.73 -4.67
CA ASN A 80 -19.89 6.48 -4.97
C ASN A 80 -18.36 6.59 -4.89
N ALA A 81 -17.83 7.46 -4.03
CA ALA A 81 -16.38 7.60 -3.83
C ALA A 81 -15.77 6.23 -3.54
N LEU A 82 -14.66 5.92 -4.23
CA LEU A 82 -13.97 4.62 -4.12
C LEU A 82 -14.80 3.41 -4.58
N GLY A 83 -15.91 3.61 -5.30
CA GLY A 83 -16.65 2.57 -5.99
C GLY A 83 -16.32 2.50 -7.48
N PHE A 84 -16.63 1.38 -8.13
CA PHE A 84 -16.49 1.25 -9.58
C PHE A 84 -17.40 2.23 -10.32
N CYS A 85 -16.94 2.69 -11.48
CA CYS A 85 -17.68 3.63 -12.31
C CYS A 85 -17.45 3.34 -13.81
N ASN A 86 -18.37 3.80 -14.64
CA ASN A 86 -18.21 3.81 -16.09
C ASN A 86 -17.99 5.24 -16.61
N SER A 87 -18.58 6.22 -15.93
CA SER A 87 -18.52 7.65 -16.26
C SER A 87 -18.52 8.52 -15.02
N ASP A 88 -18.20 9.81 -15.19
CA ASP A 88 -18.24 10.81 -14.12
C ASP A 88 -19.62 10.91 -13.46
N THR A 89 -20.72 10.60 -14.17
CA THR A 89 -22.08 10.59 -13.62
C THR A 89 -22.23 9.64 -12.43
N ASP A 90 -21.57 8.48 -12.49
CA ASP A 90 -21.58 7.49 -11.40
C ASP A 90 -20.90 8.05 -10.13
N CYS A 91 -20.01 9.03 -10.30
CA CYS A 91 -19.23 9.68 -9.26
C CYS A 91 -19.77 11.06 -8.84
N GLY A 92 -20.98 11.43 -9.28
CA GLY A 92 -21.62 12.72 -8.96
C GLY A 92 -21.56 13.77 -10.08
N GLY A 93 -21.06 13.41 -11.27
CA GLY A 93 -21.15 14.20 -12.50
C GLY A 93 -20.02 15.22 -12.73
N GLN A 94 -19.07 15.34 -11.81
CA GLN A 94 -17.91 16.23 -11.98
C GLN A 94 -16.88 15.59 -12.92
N SER A 95 -16.42 16.35 -13.92
CA SER A 95 -15.47 15.84 -14.90
C SER A 95 -14.17 15.34 -14.25
N GLY A 96 -13.71 14.16 -14.65
CA GLY A 96 -12.45 13.57 -14.18
C GLY A 96 -12.54 12.92 -12.80
N THR A 97 -13.74 12.61 -12.32
CA THR A 97 -13.94 11.92 -11.04
C THR A 97 -14.06 10.41 -11.17
N CYS A 98 -14.32 9.90 -12.38
CA CYS A 98 -14.24 8.47 -12.71
C CYS A 98 -12.94 8.15 -13.44
N LEU A 99 -11.92 7.67 -12.71
CA LEU A 99 -10.57 7.51 -13.24
C LEU A 99 -10.18 6.04 -13.44
N GLN A 100 -9.48 5.81 -14.54
CA GLN A 100 -8.84 4.53 -14.87
C GLN A 100 -7.72 4.25 -13.86
N THR A 101 -7.78 3.11 -13.17
CA THR A 101 -6.68 2.65 -12.32
C THR A 101 -5.51 2.13 -13.19
N PRO A 102 -4.24 2.27 -12.75
CA PRO A 102 -3.83 2.73 -11.42
C PRO A 102 -3.89 4.26 -11.27
N TRP A 103 -4.23 4.71 -10.07
CA TRP A 103 -4.18 6.11 -9.68
C TRP A 103 -3.89 6.22 -8.18
N ALA A 104 -3.38 7.37 -7.76
CA ALA A 104 -3.31 7.72 -6.35
C ALA A 104 -3.98 9.09 -6.12
N THR A 105 -4.49 9.31 -4.92
CA THR A 105 -4.94 10.61 -4.46
C THR A 105 -4.08 11.09 -3.31
N ALA A 106 -3.88 12.40 -3.24
CA ALA A 106 -3.37 13.10 -2.07
C ALA A 106 -4.26 14.33 -1.86
N ASP A 107 -4.75 14.55 -0.63
CA ASP A 107 -5.71 15.63 -0.34
C ASP A 107 -6.97 15.61 -1.25
N GLY A 108 -7.40 14.40 -1.64
CA GLY A 108 -8.57 14.25 -2.50
C GLY A 108 -8.34 14.56 -3.98
N PHE A 109 -7.14 15.02 -4.37
CA PHE A 109 -6.76 15.19 -5.76
C PHE A 109 -6.19 13.90 -6.29
N ALA A 110 -6.86 13.33 -7.30
CA ALA A 110 -6.35 12.16 -7.98
C ALA A 110 -5.38 12.54 -9.09
N PHE A 111 -4.34 11.74 -9.23
CA PHE A 111 -3.42 11.79 -10.35
C PHE A 111 -3.24 10.37 -10.90
N PRO A 112 -3.26 10.20 -12.24
CA PRO A 112 -2.95 8.92 -12.86
C PRO A 112 -1.58 8.44 -12.38
N PHE A 113 -1.52 7.18 -11.99
CA PHE A 113 -0.26 6.54 -11.64
C PHE A 113 0.20 5.74 -12.87
N PRO A 114 1.51 5.54 -13.08
CA PRO A 114 1.99 4.87 -14.27
C PRO A 114 1.65 3.38 -14.21
N THR A 115 1.52 2.76 -15.37
CA THR A 115 1.59 1.29 -15.48
C THR A 115 3.06 0.85 -15.42
N GLY A 116 3.33 -0.45 -15.31
CA GLY A 116 4.70 -0.94 -15.29
C GLY A 116 5.41 -0.78 -13.93
N ILE A 117 4.65 -0.44 -12.88
CA ILE A 117 5.10 -0.55 -11.48
C ILE A 117 5.52 -2.00 -11.23
N GLN A 118 6.71 -2.20 -10.70
CA GLN A 118 7.25 -3.52 -10.46
C GLN A 118 7.53 -3.69 -8.98
N THR A 119 6.97 -4.76 -8.41
CA THR A 119 7.31 -5.23 -7.06
C THR A 119 7.91 -6.61 -7.17
N THR A 120 9.21 -6.73 -6.97
CA THR A 120 9.91 -8.00 -6.86
C THR A 120 10.13 -8.34 -5.39
N PHE A 121 9.54 -9.45 -4.96
CA PHE A 121 9.63 -9.92 -3.57
C PHE A 121 10.06 -11.39 -3.53
N THR A 122 10.72 -11.77 -2.44
CA THR A 122 11.15 -13.15 -2.19
C THR A 122 10.41 -13.74 -1.01
N VAL A 123 9.93 -14.97 -1.18
CA VAL A 123 9.46 -15.85 -0.11
C VAL A 123 10.53 -16.92 0.08
N SER A 124 11.19 -16.91 1.23
CA SER A 124 12.33 -17.82 1.50
C SER A 124 11.87 -19.23 1.86
N ALA A 125 10.71 -19.36 2.50
CA ALA A 125 10.14 -20.61 2.92
C ALA A 125 8.61 -20.55 2.89
N ALA A 126 8.00 -21.71 2.64
CA ALA A 126 6.56 -21.86 2.82
C ALA A 126 6.25 -22.02 4.31
N ASP A 127 5.22 -21.31 4.74
CA ASP A 127 4.59 -21.50 6.04
C ASP A 127 3.60 -22.66 5.94
N SER A 128 3.39 -23.35 7.05
CA SER A 128 2.49 -24.50 7.10
C SER A 128 1.02 -24.08 7.21
N PRO A 129 0.08 -24.92 6.74
CA PRO A 129 -1.32 -24.79 7.11
C PRO A 129 -1.49 -24.80 8.64
N PRO A 130 -2.51 -24.14 9.19
CA PRO A 130 -3.61 -23.47 8.48
C PRO A 130 -3.27 -22.06 7.98
N ALA A 131 -2.27 -21.40 8.58
CA ALA A 131 -2.03 -19.97 8.36
C ALA A 131 -1.61 -19.65 6.92
N CYS A 132 -0.72 -20.47 6.33
CA CYS A 132 -0.17 -20.26 4.98
C CYS A 132 0.24 -18.80 4.71
N SER A 133 0.80 -18.14 5.73
CA SER A 133 1.11 -16.72 5.76
C SER A 133 2.61 -16.52 5.52
N HIS A 134 3.02 -16.56 4.27
CA HIS A 134 4.43 -16.60 3.92
C HIS A 134 5.07 -15.23 4.06
N THR A 135 6.19 -15.15 4.78
CA THR A 135 6.95 -13.90 4.89
C THR A 135 7.52 -13.53 3.51
N ALA A 136 7.24 -12.30 3.09
CA ALA A 136 7.72 -11.72 1.84
C ALA A 136 8.72 -10.59 2.14
N CYS A 137 9.76 -10.46 1.32
CA CYS A 137 10.77 -9.43 1.48
C CYS A 137 11.12 -8.78 0.13
N ILE A 138 11.15 -7.45 0.11
CA ILE A 138 11.60 -6.63 -1.02
C ILE A 138 13.01 -6.15 -0.72
N LYS A 139 13.95 -6.49 -1.59
CA LYS A 139 15.36 -6.10 -1.44
C LYS A 139 15.56 -4.59 -1.59
N CYS A 140 16.66 -4.10 -1.03
CA CYS A 140 17.13 -2.72 -1.17
C CYS A 140 18.60 -2.62 -1.59
N GLY A 141 19.40 -3.67 -1.34
CA GLY A 141 20.86 -3.59 -1.41
C GLY A 141 21.40 -2.68 -0.30
N ASP A 142 22.20 -1.67 -0.66
CA ASP A 142 22.66 -0.64 0.28
C ASP A 142 21.63 0.49 0.42
N PRO A 143 20.94 0.62 1.58
CA PRO A 143 19.98 1.71 1.81
C PRO A 143 20.63 3.09 2.02
N ASN A 144 21.96 3.16 2.09
CA ASN A 144 22.71 4.40 2.28
C ASN A 144 23.35 4.92 0.99
N ALA A 145 23.06 4.28 -0.15
CA ALA A 145 23.57 4.72 -1.44
C ALA A 145 22.92 6.05 -1.87
N ALA A 146 23.57 6.76 -2.80
CA ALA A 146 22.98 7.95 -3.41
C ALA A 146 21.70 7.57 -4.17
N CYS A 147 20.64 8.35 -4.02
CA CYS A 147 19.42 8.14 -4.78
C CYS A 147 19.63 8.45 -6.27
N ALA A 148 19.64 7.42 -7.11
CA ALA A 148 20.02 7.52 -8.51
C ALA A 148 19.20 8.52 -9.33
N GLY A 149 17.92 8.73 -9.03
CA GLY A 149 17.09 9.67 -9.80
C GLY A 149 16.73 10.97 -9.10
N ILE A 150 17.32 11.28 -7.94
CA ILE A 150 17.26 12.62 -7.35
C ILE A 150 18.67 13.18 -7.10
N PRO A 151 19.58 13.16 -8.10
CA PRO A 151 20.93 13.70 -7.94
C PRO A 151 20.93 15.18 -7.50
N GLY A 152 19.87 15.93 -7.80
CA GLY A 152 19.63 17.29 -7.32
C GLY A 152 19.55 17.41 -5.79
N CYS A 153 19.30 16.33 -5.05
CA CYS A 153 19.32 16.32 -3.59
C CYS A 153 20.74 16.19 -3.00
N GLY A 154 21.77 16.17 -3.84
CA GLY A 154 23.16 15.94 -3.45
C GLY A 154 23.48 14.46 -3.26
N SER A 155 24.64 14.15 -2.70
CA SER A 155 25.11 12.77 -2.55
C SER A 155 25.59 12.48 -1.12
N PRO A 156 25.30 11.30 -0.57
CA PRO A 156 25.90 10.80 0.67
C PRO A 156 27.43 10.75 0.58
N PRO A 157 28.16 10.93 1.69
CA PRO A 157 27.68 11.15 3.06
C PRO A 157 27.27 12.60 3.37
N GLY A 158 27.20 13.48 2.36
CA GLY A 158 26.76 14.87 2.53
C GLY A 158 25.28 14.95 2.93
N ALA A 159 24.93 16.01 3.67
CA ALA A 159 23.54 16.29 4.01
C ALA A 159 22.70 16.56 2.74
N PRO A 160 21.39 16.29 2.76
CA PRO A 160 20.49 16.65 1.67
C PRO A 160 20.57 18.13 1.30
N GLN A 161 20.47 18.41 -0.01
CA GLN A 161 20.58 19.75 -0.59
C GLN A 161 19.27 20.17 -1.27
N ASN A 162 19.19 21.44 -1.67
CA ASN A 162 18.09 21.99 -2.49
C ASN A 162 16.68 21.77 -1.92
N GLY A 163 16.56 21.77 -0.59
CA GLY A 163 15.28 21.60 0.11
C GLY A 163 14.81 20.15 0.24
N CYS A 164 15.60 19.17 -0.23
CA CYS A 164 15.28 17.76 -0.02
C CYS A 164 15.36 17.37 1.46
N SER A 165 14.47 16.49 1.89
CA SER A 165 14.50 15.86 3.22
C SER A 165 15.45 14.66 3.28
N LYS A 166 15.75 14.02 2.14
CA LYS A 166 16.61 12.83 2.03
C LYS A 166 17.34 12.77 0.68
N ASN A 167 18.53 12.16 0.69
CA ASN A 167 19.36 11.89 -0.50
C ASN A 167 19.98 10.47 -0.51
N THR A 168 19.51 9.59 0.39
CA THR A 168 19.88 8.17 0.49
C THR A 168 18.74 7.27 0.02
N CYS A 169 19.03 6.28 -0.81
CA CYS A 169 18.04 5.32 -1.30
C CYS A 169 18.67 3.93 -1.49
N CYS A 170 17.84 2.94 -1.83
CA CYS A 170 18.27 1.63 -2.28
C CYS A 170 19.06 1.73 -3.60
N ASP A 171 20.21 1.07 -3.69
CA ASP A 171 20.97 0.95 -4.95
C ASP A 171 20.44 -0.16 -5.87
N THR A 172 19.79 -1.17 -5.28
CA THR A 172 19.19 -2.31 -5.98
C THR A 172 17.75 -2.52 -5.51
N PRO A 173 16.86 -1.54 -5.79
CA PRO A 173 15.49 -1.58 -5.32
C PRO A 173 14.73 -2.77 -5.91
N GLY A 174 13.91 -3.42 -5.08
CA GLY A 174 12.94 -4.42 -5.51
C GLY A 174 11.59 -3.80 -5.89
N PHE A 175 11.36 -2.54 -5.54
CA PHE A 175 10.19 -1.76 -5.91
C PHE A 175 10.56 -0.62 -6.86
N ILE A 176 9.93 -0.58 -8.04
CA ILE A 176 10.23 0.40 -9.08
C ILE A 176 8.92 0.98 -9.60
N VAL A 177 8.81 2.31 -9.56
CA VAL A 177 7.72 3.08 -10.16
C VAL A 177 8.31 3.91 -11.29
N PRO A 178 7.82 3.80 -12.53
CA PRO A 178 8.20 4.72 -13.59
C PRO A 178 7.94 6.18 -13.20
N THR A 179 8.70 7.11 -13.77
CA THR A 179 8.39 8.53 -13.60
C THR A 179 6.97 8.81 -14.13
N PHE A 180 6.23 9.68 -13.46
CA PHE A 180 4.86 10.00 -13.82
C PHE A 180 4.59 11.51 -13.80
N ASN A 181 3.54 11.91 -14.50
CA ASN A 181 3.11 13.30 -14.55
C ASN A 181 2.04 13.57 -13.49
N VAL A 182 2.25 14.58 -12.66
CA VAL A 182 1.23 15.12 -11.75
C VAL A 182 0.58 16.31 -12.46
N PRO A 183 -0.69 16.22 -12.89
CA PRO A 183 -1.31 17.21 -13.78
C PRO A 183 -1.62 18.56 -13.12
N ILE A 184 -1.35 18.70 -11.82
CA ILE A 184 -1.59 19.92 -11.05
C ILE A 184 -0.51 20.96 -11.39
N LEU A 185 -0.84 22.26 -11.27
CA LEU A 185 0.08 23.39 -11.52
C LEU A 185 0.73 23.43 -12.92
N GLY A 186 0.04 22.89 -13.93
CA GLY A 186 0.52 22.92 -15.32
C GLY A 186 1.35 21.71 -15.72
N GLY A 187 1.52 20.71 -14.84
CA GLY A 187 2.25 19.46 -15.09
C GLY A 187 3.60 19.45 -14.36
N LEU A 188 3.73 18.55 -13.39
CA LEU A 188 4.93 18.34 -12.57
C LEU A 188 5.43 16.91 -12.76
N CYS A 189 6.73 16.70 -12.55
CA CYS A 189 7.28 15.36 -12.52
C CYS A 189 7.11 14.77 -11.13
N GLY A 190 6.68 13.52 -11.08
CA GLY A 190 6.63 12.70 -9.89
C GLY A 190 7.48 11.45 -10.08
N ARG A 191 8.20 11.06 -9.03
CA ARG A 191 8.90 9.78 -8.96
C ARG A 191 8.86 9.24 -7.55
N VAL A 192 9.04 7.93 -7.44
CA VAL A 192 9.12 7.23 -6.16
C VAL A 192 10.41 6.41 -6.14
N ASP A 193 11.20 6.58 -5.08
CA ASP A 193 12.36 5.75 -4.79
C ASP A 193 12.12 4.91 -3.55
N GLN A 194 12.46 3.62 -3.64
CA GLN A 194 12.59 2.80 -2.45
C GLN A 194 13.84 3.26 -1.67
N PHE A 195 13.71 3.51 -0.37
CA PHE A 195 14.85 3.95 0.45
C PHE A 195 15.26 2.98 1.56
N ALA A 196 14.43 1.99 1.85
CA ALA A 196 14.75 0.91 2.77
C ALA A 196 14.09 -0.39 2.31
N CYS A 197 14.45 -1.50 2.93
CA CYS A 197 13.91 -2.81 2.55
C CYS A 197 12.42 -2.89 2.88
N GLY A 198 11.66 -3.49 1.97
CA GLY A 198 10.24 -3.75 2.18
C GLY A 198 10.01 -5.13 2.78
N LEU A 199 8.93 -5.27 3.53
CA LEU A 199 8.49 -6.54 4.12
C LEU A 199 7.00 -6.72 3.95
N GLY A 200 6.55 -7.98 3.98
CA GLY A 200 5.15 -8.27 3.88
C GLY A 200 4.81 -9.72 4.16
N VAL A 201 3.56 -10.04 3.84
CA VAL A 201 2.99 -11.38 3.87
C VAL A 201 2.34 -11.66 2.52
N VAL A 202 2.57 -12.87 2.00
CA VAL A 202 1.70 -13.46 1.00
C VAL A 202 0.89 -14.57 1.66
N ASN A 203 -0.41 -14.37 1.81
CA ASN A 203 -1.30 -15.37 2.37
C ASN A 203 -1.90 -16.21 1.24
N THR A 204 -1.67 -17.52 1.30
CA THR A 204 -2.15 -18.47 0.29
C THR A 204 -3.21 -19.41 0.84
N SER A 205 -3.65 -19.25 2.10
CA SER A 205 -4.51 -20.22 2.77
C SER A 205 -5.79 -20.49 2.00
N ARG A 206 -6.20 -21.76 1.97
CA ARG A 206 -7.43 -22.24 1.34
C ARG A 206 -8.06 -23.37 2.19
N PRO A 207 -9.26 -23.19 2.76
CA PRO A 207 -10.08 -21.96 2.79
C PRO A 207 -9.35 -20.75 3.37
N GLN A 208 -9.79 -19.53 3.03
CA GLN A 208 -9.11 -18.33 3.50
C GLN A 208 -9.20 -18.17 5.02
N THR A 209 -8.05 -17.96 5.68
CA THR A 209 -7.94 -17.74 7.13
C THR A 209 -7.15 -16.48 7.49
N GLY A 210 -6.51 -15.85 6.50
CA GLY A 210 -5.82 -14.59 6.62
C GLY A 210 -6.78 -13.43 6.83
N ASP A 211 -6.26 -12.41 7.50
CA ASP A 211 -6.92 -11.15 7.84
C ASP A 211 -5.90 -10.06 7.51
N ASN A 212 -5.95 -9.55 6.28
CA ASN A 212 -4.85 -8.81 5.67
C ASN A 212 -5.13 -7.32 5.47
N GLU A 213 -6.23 -6.79 6.01
CA GLU A 213 -6.49 -5.37 5.96
C GLU A 213 -5.41 -4.57 6.68
N VAL A 214 -5.14 -3.38 6.17
CA VAL A 214 -4.17 -2.45 6.76
C VAL A 214 -4.92 -1.23 7.25
N ILE A 215 -4.79 -0.92 8.54
CA ILE A 215 -5.40 0.26 9.14
C ILE A 215 -4.28 1.16 9.67
N LYS A 216 -4.24 2.41 9.18
CA LYS A 216 -3.26 3.42 9.58
C LYS A 216 -3.96 4.66 10.12
N ALA A 217 -3.62 5.05 11.35
CA ALA A 217 -4.15 6.25 12.01
C ALA A 217 -2.98 7.20 12.36
N GLY A 218 -2.99 8.39 11.76
CA GLY A 218 -1.97 9.40 11.95
C GLY A 218 -2.34 10.40 13.04
N ASP A 219 -1.37 10.81 13.84
CA ASP A 219 -1.41 11.95 14.74
C ASP A 219 -0.20 12.82 14.42
N THR A 220 -0.42 14.10 14.19
CA THR A 220 0.64 15.03 13.79
C THR A 220 1.64 15.31 14.92
N SER A 221 1.26 15.07 16.16
CA SER A 221 2.08 15.39 17.33
C SER A 221 3.40 14.62 17.33
N ASP A 222 4.51 15.26 17.73
CA ASP A 222 5.83 14.63 17.85
C ASP A 222 5.85 13.70 19.08
N PRO A 223 5.86 12.36 18.92
CA PRO A 223 5.92 11.39 20.02
C PRO A 223 7.34 11.25 20.58
N GLY A 224 8.30 12.07 20.12
CA GLY A 224 9.70 11.93 20.46
C GLY A 224 10.41 10.81 19.66
N PRO A 225 11.75 10.70 19.84
CA PRO A 225 12.57 9.72 19.13
C PRO A 225 12.19 8.24 19.30
N ASP A 226 11.49 7.89 20.37
CA ASP A 226 11.06 6.50 20.65
C ASP A 226 9.72 6.12 20.02
N CYS A 227 9.08 7.06 19.32
CA CYS A 227 7.79 6.90 18.64
C CYS A 227 6.63 6.49 19.57
N THR A 228 6.73 6.81 20.87
CA THR A 228 5.79 6.36 21.89
C THR A 228 5.23 7.53 22.69
N TYR A 229 3.94 7.82 22.54
CA TYR A 229 3.29 8.78 23.41
C TYR A 229 3.26 8.34 24.88
N GLY A 230 3.36 9.31 25.78
CA GLY A 230 3.33 9.16 27.23
C GLY A 230 4.71 8.97 27.85
N THR A 231 5.79 9.16 27.10
CA THR A 231 7.18 9.02 27.56
C THR A 231 7.78 10.38 27.89
N GLY A 232 8.96 10.39 28.52
CA GLY A 232 9.59 11.63 28.99
C GLY A 232 10.19 12.50 27.88
N ASP A 233 10.28 11.96 26.67
CA ASP A 233 10.75 12.61 25.44
C ASP A 233 9.62 13.03 24.50
N ASP A 234 8.35 12.78 24.88
CA ASP A 234 7.20 13.47 24.32
C ASP A 234 7.53 14.96 24.26
N CYS A 235 7.14 15.60 23.16
CA CYS A 235 7.14 17.04 23.15
C CYS A 235 6.27 17.55 24.32
N SER A 236 6.91 18.10 25.37
CA SER A 236 6.19 18.64 26.52
C SER A 236 5.82 20.11 26.25
N SER A 237 4.53 20.44 26.32
CA SER A 237 4.05 21.85 26.32
C SER A 237 4.83 22.71 27.35
N PRO A 238 5.23 23.96 27.03
CA PRO A 238 4.85 24.78 25.88
C PRO A 238 5.82 24.70 24.68
N LEU A 239 6.71 23.71 24.64
CA LEU A 239 7.69 23.56 23.54
C LEU A 239 7.07 23.01 22.25
N CYS A 240 5.85 22.50 22.31
CA CYS A 240 5.16 22.01 21.13
C CYS A 240 4.66 23.13 20.28
N LYS A 241 4.98 23.02 18.99
CA LYS A 241 4.45 23.91 17.98
C LYS A 241 2.92 23.85 18.03
N ALA A 242 2.28 24.96 17.70
CA ALA A 242 0.82 24.98 17.59
C ALA A 242 0.34 23.95 16.56
N CYS A 243 -0.86 23.40 16.79
CA CYS A 243 -1.54 22.53 15.83
C CYS A 243 -2.02 23.34 14.61
N THR A 244 -1.07 23.77 13.78
CA THR A 244 -1.29 24.60 12.59
C THR A 244 -0.37 24.12 11.48
N ALA A 245 -0.74 24.42 10.23
CA ALA A 245 0.09 24.13 9.06
C ALA A 245 1.54 24.65 9.21
N THR A 246 1.72 25.83 9.82
CA THR A 246 3.05 26.42 10.07
C THR A 246 3.73 25.92 11.35
N GLY A 247 3.01 25.18 12.17
CA GLY A 247 3.46 24.62 13.43
C GLY A 247 3.83 23.16 13.25
N GLN A 248 3.07 22.26 13.87
CA GLN A 248 3.36 20.82 13.79
C GLN A 248 3.27 20.27 12.36
N GLY A 249 2.43 20.84 11.49
CA GLY A 249 2.32 20.41 10.08
C GLY A 249 3.58 20.66 9.25
N ALA A 250 4.44 21.55 9.75
CA ALA A 250 5.75 21.84 9.18
C ALA A 250 6.86 20.97 9.79
N ASP A 251 6.54 19.84 10.42
CA ASP A 251 7.51 18.78 10.64
C ASP A 251 7.03 17.41 10.12
N THR A 252 7.96 16.46 10.11
CA THR A 252 7.74 15.09 9.65
C THR A 252 7.67 14.11 10.83
N LYS A 253 7.48 14.62 12.05
CA LYS A 253 7.70 13.86 13.28
C LYS A 253 6.42 13.31 13.89
N GLY A 254 5.28 13.41 13.23
CA GLY A 254 4.05 12.79 13.70
C GLY A 254 4.18 11.27 13.91
N LYS A 255 3.11 10.64 14.40
CA LYS A 255 2.98 9.19 14.59
C LYS A 255 1.92 8.60 13.68
N VAL A 256 2.20 7.47 13.05
CA VAL A 256 1.25 6.64 12.32
C VAL A 256 1.10 5.32 13.06
N ALA A 257 0.01 5.16 13.80
CA ALA A 257 -0.34 3.88 14.40
C ALA A 257 -0.84 2.93 13.30
N ARG A 258 -0.16 1.80 13.15
CA ARG A 258 -0.48 0.76 12.17
C ARG A 258 -1.08 -0.47 12.87
N SER A 259 -2.18 -0.98 12.33
CA SER A 259 -2.74 -2.27 12.72
C SER A 259 -3.11 -3.10 11.49
N VAL A 260 -3.22 -4.41 11.70
CA VAL A 260 -3.50 -5.40 10.67
C VAL A 260 -4.73 -6.19 11.05
N GLY A 261 -5.61 -6.34 10.06
CA GLY A 261 -6.81 -7.14 10.13
C GLY A 261 -7.99 -6.45 10.79
N ASN A 262 -9.18 -6.95 10.50
CA ASN A 262 -10.46 -6.52 11.05
C ASN A 262 -11.15 -7.62 11.89
N SER A 263 -10.43 -8.70 12.22
CA SER A 263 -10.92 -9.91 12.92
C SER A 263 -11.87 -10.79 12.10
N SER A 264 -11.94 -10.59 10.78
CA SER A 264 -12.67 -11.45 9.84
C SER A 264 -11.71 -12.00 8.80
N PRO A 265 -11.82 -13.28 8.41
CA PRO A 265 -11.08 -13.78 7.26
C PRO A 265 -11.42 -13.02 5.99
N ASP A 266 -10.41 -12.79 5.17
CA ASP A 266 -10.53 -12.13 3.88
C ASP A 266 -11.33 -12.98 2.87
N THR A 267 -11.65 -12.38 1.72
CA THR A 267 -12.22 -13.11 0.58
C THR A 267 -11.25 -14.15 0.02
N ALA A 268 -11.77 -15.17 -0.65
CA ALA A 268 -10.97 -16.25 -1.21
C ALA A 268 -9.96 -15.78 -2.28
N GLY A 269 -8.73 -16.27 -2.18
CA GLY A 269 -7.65 -16.00 -3.13
C GLY A 269 -6.29 -15.87 -2.47
N ILE A 270 -5.26 -15.56 -3.27
CA ILE A 270 -3.91 -15.25 -2.82
C ILE A 270 -3.88 -13.76 -2.46
N HIS A 271 -3.65 -13.46 -1.18
CA HIS A 271 -3.54 -12.09 -0.70
C HIS A 271 -2.09 -11.64 -0.60
N PHE A 272 -1.85 -10.41 -1.01
CA PHE A 272 -0.57 -9.73 -0.87
C PHE A 272 -0.77 -8.57 0.09
N ARG A 273 0.05 -8.49 1.14
CA ARG A 273 0.20 -7.31 1.99
C ARG A 273 1.67 -7.00 2.09
N ILE A 274 2.16 -6.01 1.34
CA ILE A 274 3.60 -5.76 1.23
C ILE A 274 3.86 -4.27 1.45
N SER A 275 4.69 -3.97 2.44
CA SER A 275 5.09 -2.63 2.83
C SER A 275 6.41 -2.25 2.17
N THR A 276 6.45 -1.06 1.58
CA THR A 276 7.66 -0.50 0.98
C THR A 276 7.92 0.91 1.51
N PRO A 277 9.06 1.15 2.18
CA PRO A 277 9.50 2.49 2.52
C PRO A 277 9.91 3.26 1.26
N GLU A 278 9.21 4.35 1.00
CA GLU A 278 9.23 5.11 -0.25
C GLU A 278 9.51 6.60 -0.02
N LEU A 279 10.27 7.18 -0.95
CA LEU A 279 10.55 8.60 -1.05
C LEU A 279 9.88 9.12 -2.33
N ALA A 280 8.75 9.79 -2.18
CA ALA A 280 8.07 10.41 -3.32
C ALA A 280 8.60 11.84 -3.52
N THR A 281 9.19 12.11 -4.67
CA THR A 281 9.71 13.43 -5.03
C THR A 281 8.87 14.02 -6.16
N VAL A 282 8.41 15.26 -5.98
CA VAL A 282 7.69 16.04 -6.99
C VAL A 282 8.47 17.32 -7.28
N TRP A 283 8.70 17.60 -8.56
CA TRP A 283 9.46 18.77 -8.98
C TRP A 283 8.91 19.35 -10.28
N GLN A 284 9.28 20.60 -10.54
CA GLN A 284 9.02 21.26 -11.79
C GLN A 284 10.18 21.03 -12.76
N ASP A 285 9.87 20.45 -13.91
CA ASP A 285 10.80 20.23 -15.02
C ASP A 285 10.34 21.05 -16.24
N THR A 286 11.31 21.55 -16.99
CA THR A 286 11.10 22.22 -18.28
C THR A 286 10.64 21.26 -19.39
N GLN A 287 10.82 19.94 -19.22
CA GLN A 287 10.52 18.89 -20.20
C GLN A 287 9.10 18.31 -20.09
N ASN A 288 8.17 19.00 -19.46
CA ASN A 288 6.79 18.56 -19.27
C ASN A 288 6.03 18.26 -20.61
N PRO A 289 5.41 17.07 -20.78
CA PRO A 289 5.26 15.97 -19.82
C PRO A 289 6.55 15.16 -19.63
N CYS A 290 6.81 14.80 -18.38
CA CYS A 290 8.06 14.18 -17.93
C CYS A 290 8.28 12.81 -18.59
N PRO A 291 9.37 12.64 -19.35
CA PRO A 291 9.75 11.34 -19.89
C PRO A 291 9.95 10.26 -18.83
N ASP A 292 9.75 9.00 -19.23
CA ASP A 292 10.09 7.85 -18.40
C ASP A 292 11.58 7.89 -18.04
N GLY A 293 11.87 7.81 -16.74
CA GLY A 293 13.24 7.86 -16.23
C GLY A 293 13.79 9.26 -15.98
N SER A 294 12.98 10.32 -16.10
CA SER A 294 13.41 11.66 -15.66
C SER A 294 13.82 11.66 -14.19
N THR A 295 14.86 12.45 -13.92
CA THR A 295 15.48 12.63 -12.61
C THR A 295 15.27 14.06 -12.12
N PHE A 296 15.29 14.25 -10.80
CA PHE A 296 15.36 15.59 -10.21
C PHE A 296 16.82 16.04 -10.15
N ASP A 297 17.16 17.10 -10.86
CA ASP A 297 18.52 17.59 -11.04
C ASP A 297 18.77 18.94 -10.32
N ALA A 298 20.05 19.27 -10.12
CA ALA A 298 20.44 20.52 -9.48
C ALA A 298 20.04 21.72 -10.35
N GLY A 299 19.27 22.65 -9.76
CA GLY A 299 18.75 23.84 -10.44
C GLY A 299 17.27 23.75 -10.83
N GLU A 300 16.65 22.59 -10.67
CA GLU A 300 15.21 22.42 -10.83
C GLU A 300 14.43 22.84 -9.57
N GLY A 301 13.14 23.16 -9.76
CA GLY A 301 12.27 23.59 -8.66
C GLY A 301 11.66 22.40 -7.92
N LEU A 302 12.18 22.07 -6.74
CA LEU A 302 11.55 21.08 -5.86
C LEU A 302 10.18 21.60 -5.39
N ILE A 303 9.14 20.78 -5.53
CA ILE A 303 7.79 21.08 -5.03
C ILE A 303 7.56 20.39 -3.69
N SER A 304 7.89 19.10 -3.61
CA SER A 304 7.80 18.35 -2.36
C SER A 304 8.68 17.10 -2.39
N GLN A 305 9.07 16.67 -1.20
CA GLN A 305 9.64 15.35 -0.99
C GLN A 305 8.98 14.72 0.24
N LEU A 306 8.28 13.61 0.01
CA LEU A 306 7.47 12.93 1.00
C LEU A 306 8.11 11.59 1.34
N VAL A 307 8.28 11.33 2.63
CA VAL A 307 8.63 10.01 3.15
C VAL A 307 7.32 9.32 3.52
N LEU A 308 7.05 8.17 2.93
CA LEU A 308 5.88 7.37 3.25
C LEU A 308 6.26 5.89 3.27
N ASN A 309 5.46 5.11 3.98
CA ASN A 309 5.51 3.67 3.90
C ASN A 309 4.22 3.21 3.23
N ALA A 310 4.26 3.01 1.91
CA ALA A 310 3.10 2.49 1.22
C ALA A 310 2.98 1.01 1.59
N GLU A 311 1.82 0.61 2.09
CA GLU A 311 1.54 -0.80 2.34
C GLU A 311 0.30 -1.25 1.56
N PRO A 312 0.46 -1.49 0.25
CA PRO A 312 -0.57 -2.12 -0.55
C PRO A 312 -1.01 -3.46 0.02
N THR A 313 -2.32 -3.63 0.11
CA THR A 313 -3.00 -4.87 0.51
C THR A 313 -4.12 -5.20 -0.47
N THR A 314 -4.35 -6.49 -0.70
CA THR A 314 -5.48 -6.99 -1.50
C THR A 314 -6.76 -7.20 -0.72
N ALA A 315 -6.69 -7.15 0.62
CA ALA A 315 -7.85 -7.30 1.50
C ALA A 315 -8.59 -5.98 1.69
N GLY A 316 -7.86 -4.87 1.85
CA GLY A 316 -8.41 -3.53 2.00
C GLY A 316 -7.55 -2.64 2.89
N ALA A 317 -7.62 -1.33 2.68
CA ALA A 317 -6.85 -0.36 3.45
C ALA A 317 -7.75 0.74 4.01
N THR A 318 -7.49 1.14 5.25
CA THR A 318 -8.15 2.26 5.93
C THR A 318 -7.10 3.25 6.42
N GLY A 319 -7.24 4.51 6.02
CA GLY A 319 -6.44 5.62 6.52
C GLY A 319 -7.28 6.61 7.31
N SER A 320 -6.74 7.14 8.40
CA SER A 320 -7.36 8.22 9.16
C SER A 320 -6.31 9.13 9.82
N PHE A 321 -6.76 10.31 10.25
CA PHE A 321 -6.10 11.12 11.25
C PHE A 321 -6.90 11.03 12.56
N ALA A 322 -6.22 10.77 13.67
CA ALA A 322 -6.82 10.61 14.99
C ALA A 322 -5.92 11.28 16.03
N ASP A 323 -6.54 11.86 17.06
CA ASP A 323 -5.84 12.36 18.23
C ASP A 323 -5.50 11.18 19.14
N LEU A 324 -4.25 10.72 19.10
CA LEU A 324 -3.76 9.53 19.77
C LEU A 324 -3.19 9.83 21.16
N ASN A 325 -2.79 11.08 21.43
CA ASN A 325 -2.23 11.52 22.71
C ASN A 325 -3.21 12.37 23.56
N GLY A 326 -4.33 12.80 22.99
CA GLY A 326 -5.36 13.59 23.66
C GLY A 326 -5.04 15.09 23.77
N ASP A 327 -4.10 15.61 22.97
CA ASP A 327 -3.70 17.01 22.98
C ASP A 327 -4.57 17.91 22.08
N GLY A 328 -5.53 17.30 21.37
CA GLY A 328 -6.43 17.97 20.44
C GLY A 328 -5.86 18.19 19.05
N CYS A 329 -4.67 17.65 18.73
CA CYS A 329 -4.00 17.80 17.44
C CYS A 329 -3.95 16.51 16.62
N SER A 330 -5.11 16.04 16.14
CA SER A 330 -5.13 14.90 15.22
C SER A 330 -4.41 15.17 13.89
N ARG A 331 -4.40 16.43 13.43
CA ARG A 331 -3.86 16.82 12.12
C ARG A 331 -3.52 18.30 12.04
N ALA A 332 -2.38 18.64 11.46
CA ALA A 332 -2.04 20.02 11.08
C ALA A 332 -1.77 20.18 9.57
N GLY A 333 -2.80 19.98 8.75
CA GLY A 333 -2.68 20.05 7.30
C GLY A 333 -4.01 19.81 6.58
N PHE A 334 -3.91 19.29 5.37
CA PHE A 334 -5.04 19.08 4.47
C PHE A 334 -5.74 17.73 4.67
N GLY A 335 -5.07 16.66 5.07
CA GLY A 335 -5.73 15.36 5.28
C GLY A 335 -6.12 14.65 3.97
N PHE A 336 -7.17 13.82 3.98
CA PHE A 336 -7.59 13.00 2.83
C PHE A 336 -8.47 13.73 1.80
N LYS A 337 -9.01 14.88 2.19
CA LYS A 337 -9.86 15.79 1.41
C LYS A 337 -9.55 17.20 1.86
N SER A 338 -9.92 18.21 1.07
CA SER A 338 -9.66 19.62 1.39
C SER A 338 -9.89 19.96 2.87
N GLY A 339 -9.04 20.83 3.43
CA GLY A 339 -9.04 21.12 4.87
C GLY A 339 -10.35 21.70 5.44
N SER A 340 -11.30 22.08 4.59
CA SER A 340 -12.65 22.53 4.98
C SER A 340 -13.74 21.44 4.92
N ASP A 341 -13.45 20.26 4.36
CA ASP A 341 -14.39 19.13 4.35
C ASP A 341 -14.48 18.54 5.78
N PRO A 342 -15.67 18.33 6.37
CA PRO A 342 -15.79 17.75 7.71
C PRO A 342 -15.24 16.32 7.83
N ASN A 343 -15.07 15.59 6.72
CA ASN A 343 -14.56 14.22 6.67
C ASN A 343 -13.08 14.15 6.27
N THR A 344 -12.40 15.28 6.27
CA THR A 344 -10.99 15.44 5.91
C THR A 344 -10.03 14.54 6.71
N ASN A 345 -10.37 14.19 7.96
CA ASN A 345 -9.61 13.27 8.81
C ASN A 345 -9.87 11.78 8.50
N GLY A 346 -10.80 11.45 7.62
CA GLY A 346 -11.25 10.07 7.43
C GLY A 346 -12.14 9.57 8.58
N PRO A 347 -12.30 8.24 8.75
CA PRO A 347 -11.58 7.19 8.02
C PRO A 347 -11.93 7.15 6.53
N VAL A 348 -10.94 6.86 5.70
CA VAL A 348 -11.10 6.56 4.28
C VAL A 348 -10.74 5.09 4.08
N THR A 349 -11.72 4.29 3.69
CA THR A 349 -11.58 2.85 3.51
C THR A 349 -11.76 2.47 2.05
N VAL A 350 -10.79 1.71 1.50
CA VAL A 350 -10.92 1.02 0.22
C VAL A 350 -10.84 -0.47 0.50
N GLY A 351 -11.90 -1.22 0.21
CA GLY A 351 -11.97 -2.66 0.45
C GLY A 351 -12.66 -3.39 -0.71
N PRO A 352 -13.11 -4.64 -0.51
CA PRO A 352 -13.87 -5.37 -1.51
C PRO A 352 -15.16 -4.61 -1.87
N PRO A 353 -15.56 -4.58 -3.15
CA PRO A 353 -15.03 -5.36 -4.26
C PRO A 353 -13.86 -4.71 -5.02
N VAL A 354 -13.41 -3.52 -4.62
CA VAL A 354 -12.32 -2.82 -5.31
C VAL A 354 -10.97 -3.46 -5.00
N ALA A 355 -10.64 -3.61 -3.72
CA ALA A 355 -9.53 -4.47 -3.31
C ALA A 355 -9.89 -5.93 -3.62
N ARG A 356 -8.96 -6.65 -4.24
CA ARG A 356 -9.21 -8.03 -4.67
C ARG A 356 -7.93 -8.86 -4.64
N PRO A 357 -7.97 -10.10 -4.10
CA PRO A 357 -6.85 -11.02 -4.21
C PRO A 357 -6.61 -11.50 -5.65
N GLN A 358 -5.47 -12.13 -5.86
CA GLN A 358 -5.24 -12.94 -7.06
C GLN A 358 -6.00 -14.27 -6.93
N SER A 359 -6.49 -14.81 -8.04
CA SER A 359 -7.13 -16.14 -8.05
C SER A 359 -6.12 -17.27 -7.80
N TYR A 360 -6.53 -18.34 -7.12
CA TYR A 360 -5.65 -19.49 -6.82
C TYR A 360 -5.10 -20.20 -8.06
N ASP A 361 -5.83 -20.15 -9.17
CA ASP A 361 -5.42 -20.73 -10.45
C ASP A 361 -4.53 -19.80 -11.28
N GLY A 362 -4.24 -18.59 -10.79
CA GLY A 362 -3.42 -17.59 -11.47
C GLY A 362 -4.05 -17.01 -12.74
N SER A 363 -5.35 -17.18 -12.98
CA SER A 363 -6.04 -16.64 -14.16
C SER A 363 -6.36 -15.15 -14.04
N VAL A 364 -6.52 -14.63 -12.81
CA VAL A 364 -6.86 -13.23 -12.53
C VAL A 364 -5.90 -12.64 -11.51
N GLY A 365 -5.31 -11.49 -11.86
CA GLY A 365 -4.41 -10.76 -10.99
C GLY A 365 -5.12 -9.97 -9.89
N SER A 366 -4.33 -9.50 -8.92
CA SER A 366 -4.83 -8.76 -7.76
C SER A 366 -5.12 -7.29 -8.06
N ILE A 367 -6.02 -6.68 -7.29
CA ILE A 367 -6.10 -5.22 -7.14
C ILE A 367 -5.66 -4.88 -5.72
N GLN A 368 -4.50 -4.24 -5.61
CA GLN A 368 -3.96 -3.82 -4.32
C GLN A 368 -4.37 -2.38 -4.03
N VAL A 369 -4.57 -2.08 -2.76
CA VAL A 369 -4.96 -0.75 -2.29
C VAL A 369 -4.13 -0.36 -1.08
N ALA A 370 -3.80 0.92 -0.98
CA ALA A 370 -3.12 1.50 0.18
C ALA A 370 -3.84 2.78 0.59
N ALA A 371 -3.90 3.04 1.89
CA ALA A 371 -4.40 4.29 2.45
C ALA A 371 -3.64 4.64 3.72
N GLY A 372 -3.31 5.92 3.91
CA GLY A 372 -2.61 6.32 5.12
C GLY A 372 -2.30 7.82 5.19
N PRO A 373 -1.80 8.27 6.35
CA PRO A 373 -1.30 9.64 6.54
C PRO A 373 0.17 9.78 6.11
N ILE A 374 0.55 11.00 5.72
CA ILE A 374 1.91 11.41 5.37
C ILE A 374 2.18 12.75 6.05
N PHE A 375 3.22 12.82 6.88
CA PHE A 375 3.69 14.06 7.51
C PHE A 375 4.81 14.66 6.66
N SER A 376 4.49 15.70 5.90
CA SER A 376 5.38 16.19 4.84
C SER A 376 6.40 17.25 5.28
N GLY A 377 6.18 17.88 6.44
CA GLY A 377 7.07 18.86 7.08
C GLY A 377 7.43 20.12 6.29
N SER A 378 6.94 20.28 5.07
CA SER A 378 7.23 21.44 4.20
C SER A 378 6.50 21.42 2.85
N ALA A 379 5.76 20.35 2.51
CA ALA A 379 4.99 20.36 1.27
C ALA A 379 3.86 21.40 1.37
N PRO A 380 3.39 21.96 0.24
CA PRO A 380 2.33 22.98 0.24
C PRO A 380 1.05 22.58 1.01
N LEU A 381 0.82 21.27 1.16
CA LEU A 381 -0.35 20.69 1.80
C LEU A 381 -0.09 20.22 3.26
N ASN A 382 1.15 20.30 3.75
CA ASN A 382 1.57 19.81 5.06
C ASN A 382 1.10 18.35 5.28
N ASP A 383 0.42 18.04 6.37
CA ASP A 383 -0.06 16.68 6.63
C ASP A 383 -1.19 16.30 5.67
N VAL A 384 -0.98 15.23 4.91
CA VAL A 384 -1.93 14.77 3.88
C VAL A 384 -2.25 13.29 4.07
N GLY A 385 -3.46 12.92 3.70
CA GLY A 385 -3.88 11.54 3.53
C GLY A 385 -3.76 11.15 2.07
N PHE A 386 -3.31 9.92 1.81
CA PHE A 386 -3.25 9.35 0.48
C PHE A 386 -4.13 8.11 0.35
N VAL A 387 -4.57 7.84 -0.87
CA VAL A 387 -5.13 6.55 -1.27
C VAL A 387 -4.51 6.15 -2.60
N ALA A 388 -4.10 4.90 -2.74
CA ALA A 388 -3.58 4.36 -3.99
C ALA A 388 -4.34 3.07 -4.36
N ILE A 389 -4.63 2.90 -5.65
CA ILE A 389 -5.23 1.67 -6.19
C ILE A 389 -4.34 1.18 -7.33
N THR A 390 -3.78 -0.01 -7.17
CA THR A 390 -2.78 -0.61 -8.07
C THR A 390 -3.21 -2.02 -8.50
N PRO A 391 -3.87 -2.14 -9.67
CA PRO A 391 -4.13 -3.42 -10.32
C PRO A 391 -2.83 -4.05 -10.82
N ASN A 392 -2.71 -5.36 -10.66
CA ASN A 392 -1.55 -6.13 -11.10
C ASN A 392 -1.99 -7.31 -11.96
N ASN A 393 -1.10 -7.76 -12.85
CA ASN A 393 -1.20 -9.11 -13.42
C ASN A 393 -1.06 -10.18 -12.31
N PRO A 394 -1.46 -11.43 -12.57
CA PRO A 394 -1.06 -12.55 -11.72
C PRO A 394 0.46 -12.55 -11.52
N ALA A 395 0.90 -12.84 -10.30
CA ALA A 395 2.30 -12.94 -9.95
C ALA A 395 3.02 -13.91 -10.88
N THR A 396 4.27 -13.60 -11.22
CA THR A 396 5.13 -14.45 -12.05
C THR A 396 6.40 -14.81 -11.30
N ILE A 397 7.09 -15.88 -11.73
CA ILE A 397 8.42 -16.20 -11.22
C ILE A 397 9.43 -15.21 -11.81
N ALA A 398 10.21 -14.61 -10.92
CA ALA A 398 11.34 -13.76 -11.26
C ALA A 398 12.66 -14.52 -11.06
N PRO A 399 13.78 -13.99 -11.57
CA PRO A 399 15.10 -14.52 -11.26
C PRO A 399 15.28 -14.66 -9.74
N ALA A 400 15.87 -15.79 -9.32
CA ALA A 400 16.07 -16.07 -7.91
C ALA A 400 16.94 -14.99 -7.25
N ASP A 401 16.49 -14.55 -6.08
CA ASP A 401 17.14 -13.53 -5.29
C ASP A 401 17.09 -13.90 -3.80
N THR A 402 17.93 -13.27 -2.99
CA THR A 402 17.94 -13.44 -1.54
C THR A 402 17.75 -12.10 -0.87
N CYS A 403 16.78 -12.03 0.05
CA CYS A 403 16.55 -10.82 0.82
C CYS A 403 17.25 -10.96 2.18
N THR A 404 18.41 -10.32 2.34
CA THR A 404 19.22 -10.34 3.58
C THR A 404 18.98 -9.13 4.48
N CYS A 405 18.02 -8.30 4.12
CA CYS A 405 17.72 -7.06 4.82
C CYS A 405 17.05 -7.26 6.18
N VAL A 406 17.34 -6.37 7.12
CA VAL A 406 16.60 -6.22 8.37
C VAL A 406 15.81 -4.91 8.32
N PRO A 407 14.51 -4.91 8.64
CA PRO A 407 13.72 -3.69 8.74
C PRO A 407 14.31 -2.75 9.79
N VAL A 408 14.23 -1.45 9.52
CA VAL A 408 14.52 -0.42 10.51
C VAL A 408 13.18 0.14 10.95
N ALA A 409 12.78 -0.17 12.18
CA ALA A 409 11.66 0.53 12.81
C ALA A 409 12.06 2.00 13.01
N GLY A 410 11.14 2.93 12.75
CA GLY A 410 11.42 4.34 12.95
C GLY A 410 10.20 5.21 12.68
N CYS A 411 10.14 6.34 13.37
CA CYS A 411 9.10 7.34 13.20
C CYS A 411 9.06 7.81 11.72
N PRO A 412 7.86 8.09 11.18
CA PRO A 412 6.61 8.23 11.92
C PRO A 412 5.80 6.94 12.13
N GLU A 413 6.12 5.79 11.50
CA GLU A 413 5.24 4.60 11.47
C GLU A 413 5.74 3.39 12.27
#